data_AF-A0A699U331-F1
#
_entry.id   AF-A0A699U331-F1
#
_cell.length_a   1.000
_cell.length_b   1.000
_cell.length_c   1.000
_cell.angle_alpha   90.00
_cell.angle_beta   90.00
_cell.angle_gamma   90.00
#
_symmetry.space_group_name_H-M   'P 1'
#
loop_
_entity.id
_entity.type
_entity.pdbx_description
1 polymer ?
#
loop_
_entity_poly.entity_id
_entity_poly.type
_entity_poly.pdbx_seq_one_letter_code
_entity_poly.pdbx_strand_id
1 'polypeptide(L)'
;MKENDSMEKLTRQYLKEVVTRHGVLFLIISDRDGRFTSQFWRSLQKDLGTQLDMSTTYHPQTDGQSERTIQTLEDMLHACVIDFRKRLG
;
A
#
# COMPACT_ATOMS: atom_id res chain seq x y z
N MET A 1 0.28 -2.34 8.77
CA MET A 1 -1.18 -2.55 8.61
C MET A 1 -1.46 -4.00 8.92
N LYS A 2 -2.29 -4.33 9.91
CA LYS A 2 -2.57 -5.74 10.24
C LYS A 2 -3.65 -6.28 9.29
N GLU A 3 -3.56 -7.56 8.95
CA GLU A 3 -4.48 -8.23 8.02
C GLU A 3 -5.95 -8.12 8.45
N ASN A 4 -6.20 -8.05 9.76
CA ASN A 4 -7.54 -7.97 10.36
C ASN A 4 -7.92 -6.55 10.83
N ASP A 5 -7.20 -5.51 10.39
CA ASP A 5 -7.58 -4.13 10.72
C ASP A 5 -8.93 -3.77 10.06
N SER A 6 -9.81 -3.08 10.78
CA SER A 6 -11.10 -2.66 10.25
C SER A 6 -10.96 -1.67 9.09
N MET A 7 -11.85 -1.72 8.11
CA MET A 7 -11.83 -0.80 6.96
C MET A 7 -11.84 0.68 7.36
N GLU A 8 -12.50 1.04 8.47
CA GLU A 8 -12.46 2.40 9.00
C GLU A 8 -11.05 2.81 9.43
N LYS A 9 -10.35 1.95 10.17
CA LYS A 9 -8.97 2.21 10.60
C LYS A 9 -8.04 2.34 9.40
N LEU A 10 -8.19 1.45 8.42
CA LEU A 10 -7.42 1.49 7.17
C LEU A 10 -7.65 2.80 6.41
N THR A 11 -8.91 3.24 6.31
CA THR A 11 -9.28 4.49 5.65
C THR A 11 -8.69 5.70 6.35
N ARG A 12 -8.77 5.77 7.68
CA ARG A 12 -8.16 6.85 8.47
C ARG A 12 -6.65 6.91 8.25
N GLN A 13 -5.98 5.76 8.20
CA GLN A 13 -4.55 5.70 7.91
C GLN A 13 -4.24 6.15 6.48
N TYR A 14 -5.01 5.72 5.49
CA TYR A 14 -4.85 6.14 4.10
C TYR A 14 -4.99 7.66 3.94
N LEU A 15 -6.04 8.26 4.50
CA LEU A 15 -6.24 9.71 4.44
C LEU A 15 -5.12 10.49 5.13
N LYS A 16 -4.69 10.01 6.30
CA LYS A 16 -3.63 10.65 7.09
C LYS A 16 -2.26 10.55 6.42
N GLU A 17 -1.88 9.38 5.94
CA GLU A 17 -0.51 9.14 5.48
C GLU A 17 -0.33 9.35 3.98
N VAL A 18 -1.37 9.12 3.16
CA VAL A 18 -1.29 9.30 1.70
C VAL A 18 -1.88 10.64 1.30
N VAL A 19 -3.17 10.87 1.57
CA VAL A 19 -3.88 12.05 1.05
C VAL A 19 -3.36 13.36 1.65
N THR A 20 -3.02 13.36 2.94
CA THR A 20 -2.47 14.57 3.58
C THR A 20 -1.08 14.94 3.02
N ARG A 21 -0.27 13.95 2.63
CA ARG A 21 1.11 14.18 2.15
C ARG A 21 1.18 14.47 0.65
N HIS A 22 0.31 13.84 -0.14
CA HIS A 22 0.39 13.85 -1.60
C HIS A 22 -0.82 14.51 -2.26
N GLY A 23 -1.82 14.91 -1.48
CA GLY A 23 -3.12 15.31 -2.00
C GLY A 23 -3.94 14.11 -2.48
N VAL A 24 -5.06 14.39 -3.13
CA VAL A 24 -5.85 13.35 -3.80
C VAL A 24 -5.10 12.92 -5.06
N LEU A 25 -4.86 11.63 -5.18
CA LEU A 25 -4.22 11.05 -6.36
C LEU A 25 -5.21 11.01 -7.53
N PHE A 26 -4.72 11.24 -8.75
CA PHE A 26 -5.54 11.14 -9.95
C PHE A 26 -5.88 9.68 -10.31
N LEU A 27 -4.88 8.78 -10.20
CA LEU A 27 -5.00 7.37 -10.57
C LEU A 27 -4.28 6.51 -9.53
N ILE A 28 -4.94 5.43 -9.10
CA ILE A 28 -4.37 4.36 -8.30
C ILE A 28 -4.50 3.06 -9.09
N ILE A 29 -3.39 2.35 -9.24
CA ILE A 29 -3.37 0.99 -9.75
C ILE A 29 -3.09 0.07 -8.58
N SER A 30 -3.99 -0.88 -8.36
CA SER A 30 -3.95 -1.78 -7.22
C SER A 30 -4.03 -3.23 -7.66
N ASP A 31 -3.46 -4.14 -6.87
CA ASP A 31 -3.72 -5.56 -7.02
C ASP A 31 -5.18 -5.92 -6.71
N ARG A 32 -5.50 -7.21 -6.88
CA ARG A 32 -6.86 -7.75 -6.69
C ARG A 32 -7.16 -8.20 -5.25
N ASP A 33 -6.43 -7.72 -4.25
CA ASP A 33 -6.73 -7.99 -2.84
C ASP A 33 -8.19 -7.57 -2.51
N GLY A 34 -8.81 -8.34 -1.62
CA GLY A 34 -10.22 -8.15 -1.20
C GLY A 34 -10.51 -6.74 -0.67
N ARG A 35 -9.52 -6.09 -0.04
CA ARG A 35 -9.65 -4.74 0.51
C ARG A 35 -9.81 -3.71 -0.61
N PHE A 36 -9.04 -3.83 -1.68
CA PHE A 36 -9.08 -2.91 -2.82
C PHE A 36 -10.22 -3.21 -3.79
N THR A 37 -10.67 -4.46 -3.85
CA THR A 37 -11.85 -4.82 -4.64
C THR A 37 -13.17 -4.55 -3.93
N SER A 38 -13.16 -4.27 -2.62
CA SER A 38 -14.34 -4.00 -1.81
C SER A 38 -15.18 -2.82 -2.33
N GLN A 39 -16.50 -2.93 -2.15
CA GLN A 39 -17.43 -1.86 -2.54
C GLN A 39 -17.12 -0.56 -1.79
N PHE A 40 -16.77 -0.66 -0.51
CA PHE A 40 -16.40 0.49 0.31
C PHE A 40 -15.20 1.24 -0.28
N TRP A 41 -14.13 0.53 -0.64
CA TRP A 41 -12.93 1.16 -1.20
C TRP A 41 -13.21 1.82 -2.56
N ARG A 42 -13.99 1.14 -3.42
CA ARG A 42 -14.41 1.70 -4.71
C ARG A 42 -15.23 2.98 -4.54
N SER A 43 -16.18 3.01 -3.60
CA SER A 43 -16.97 4.21 -3.31
C SER A 43 -16.10 5.33 -2.76
N LEU A 44 -15.18 5.04 -1.83
CA LEU A 44 -14.26 6.03 -1.29
C LEU A 44 -13.43 6.70 -2.39
N GLN A 45 -12.84 5.92 -3.30
CA GLN A 45 -12.03 6.48 -4.39
C GLN A 45 -12.88 7.32 -5.35
N LYS A 46 -14.11 6.88 -5.64
CA LYS A 46 -15.06 7.65 -6.45
C LYS A 46 -15.39 9.00 -5.80
N ASP A 47 -15.65 9.03 -4.50
CA ASP A 47 -15.99 10.25 -3.76
C ASP A 47 -14.80 11.21 -3.65
N LEU A 48 -13.58 10.66 -3.60
CA LEU A 48 -12.35 11.45 -3.68
C LEU A 48 -12.07 11.98 -5.11
N GLY A 49 -12.71 11.41 -6.14
CA GLY A 49 -12.40 11.73 -7.55
C GLY A 49 -11.17 11.01 -8.09
N THR A 50 -10.72 9.97 -7.40
CA THR A 50 -9.59 9.13 -7.81
C THR A 50 -10.05 8.02 -8.75
N GLN A 51 -9.37 7.84 -9.88
CA GLN A 51 -9.55 6.65 -10.71
C GLN A 51 -8.87 5.45 -10.03
N LEU A 52 -9.59 4.34 -9.89
CA LEU A 52 -9.05 3.10 -9.34
C LEU A 52 -9.10 1.98 -10.38
N ASP A 53 -7.91 1.58 -10.84
CA ASP A 53 -7.72 0.49 -11.79
C ASP A 53 -7.10 -0.72 -11.09
N MET A 54 -7.46 -1.91 -11.58
CA MET A 54 -6.92 -3.17 -11.04
C MET A 54 -5.83 -3.69 -11.97
N SER A 55 -4.70 -4.05 -11.40
CA SER A 55 -3.65 -4.75 -12.13
C SER A 55 -4.16 -6.12 -12.63
N THR A 56 -3.51 -6.60 -13.68
CA THR A 56 -3.73 -7.96 -14.19
C THR A 56 -2.75 -8.90 -13.50
N THR A 57 -3.10 -10.19 -13.44
CA THR A 57 -2.35 -11.24 -12.71
C THR A 57 -0.91 -11.48 -13.22
N TYR A 58 -0.44 -10.72 -14.20
CA TYR A 58 0.92 -10.78 -14.75
C TYR A 58 1.38 -9.40 -15.26
N HIS A 59 1.24 -8.35 -14.45
CA HIS A 59 1.75 -7.00 -14.80
C HIS A 59 3.00 -6.62 -13.96
N PRO A 60 4.16 -7.28 -14.15
CA PRO A 60 5.40 -6.97 -13.43
C PRO A 60 5.92 -5.55 -13.70
N GLN A 61 5.34 -4.84 -14.66
CA GLN A 61 5.70 -3.47 -14.97
C GLN A 61 4.99 -2.44 -14.08
N THR A 62 3.77 -2.75 -13.63
CA THR A 62 2.93 -1.82 -12.86
C THR A 62 3.00 -2.14 -11.38
N ASP A 63 2.73 -3.38 -10.99
CA ASP A 63 2.85 -3.81 -9.60
C ASP A 63 4.30 -4.10 -9.23
N GLY A 64 5.13 -4.52 -10.20
CA GLY A 64 6.51 -4.85 -9.90
C GLY A 64 7.35 -3.66 -9.45
N GLN A 65 6.94 -2.41 -9.68
CA GLN A 65 7.63 -1.25 -9.08
C GLN A 65 7.36 -1.16 -7.56
N SER A 66 6.11 -1.27 -7.13
CA SER A 66 5.78 -1.27 -5.70
C SER A 66 6.33 -2.53 -5.02
N GLU A 67 6.22 -3.70 -5.66
CA GLU A 67 6.73 -4.97 -5.16
C GLU A 67 8.26 -4.94 -4.96
N ARG A 68 9.03 -4.43 -5.94
CA ARG A 68 10.48 -4.24 -5.80
C ARG A 68 10.84 -3.25 -4.71
N THR A 69 10.05 -2.18 -4.57
CA THR A 69 10.27 -1.17 -3.53
C THR A 69 10.03 -1.77 -2.15
N ILE A 70 8.96 -2.55 -1.97
CA ILE A 70 8.66 -3.27 -0.73
C ILE A 70 9.79 -4.25 -0.40
N GLN A 71 10.21 -5.09 -1.36
CA GLN A 71 11.30 -6.04 -1.14
C GLN A 71 12.60 -5.34 -0.73
N THR A 72 12.94 -4.24 -1.39
CA THR A 72 14.14 -3.46 -1.06
C THR A 72 14.07 -2.92 0.38
N LEU A 73 12.90 -2.43 0.81
CA LEU A 73 12.71 -1.96 2.18
C LEU A 73 12.77 -3.11 3.20
N GLU A 74 12.22 -4.28 2.89
CA GLU A 74 12.31 -5.48 3.74
C GLU A 74 13.76 -5.92 3.91
N ASP A 75 14.53 -5.96 2.82
CA ASP A 75 15.95 -6.33 2.83
C ASP A 75 16.76 -5.35 3.69
N MET A 76 16.49 -4.04 3.56
CA MET A 76 17.11 -3.01 4.40
C MET A 76 16.77 -3.20 5.89
N LEU A 77 15.51 -3.47 6.21
CA LEU A 77 15.07 -3.71 7.59
C LEU A 77 15.74 -4.97 8.17
N HIS A 78 15.83 -6.06 7.41
CA HIS A 78 16.55 -7.27 7.82
C HIS A 78 18.03 -6.99 8.08
N ALA A 79 18.71 -6.25 7.19
CA ALA A 79 20.10 -5.87 7.38
C ALA A 79 20.30 -5.04 8.66
N CYS A 80 19.42 -4.05 8.91
CA CYS A 80 19.45 -3.25 10.13
C CYS A 80 19.29 -4.12 11.39
N VAL A 81 18.31 -5.04 11.42
CA VAL A 81 18.07 -5.91 12.59
C VAL A 81 19.29 -6.80 12.87
N ILE A 82 19.95 -7.33 11.82
CA ILE A 82 21.18 -8.12 11.96
C ILE A 82 22.32 -7.28 12.53
N ASP A 83 22.52 -6.06 12.02
CA ASP A 83 23.56 -5.14 12.49
C ASP A 83 23.32 -4.71 13.95
N PHE A 84 22.09 -4.36 14.33
CA PHE A 84 21.75 -4.04 15.72
C PHE A 84 22.03 -5.21 16.66
N ARG A 85 21.73 -6.45 16.25
CA ARG A 85 21.98 -7.64 17.06
C ARG A 85 23.47 -7.91 17.24
N LYS A 86 24.30 -7.57 16.24
CA LYS A 86 25.77 -7.67 16.33
C LYS A 86 26.39 -6.59 17.20
N ARG A 87 25.77 -5.41 17.31
CA ARG A 87 26.30 -4.29 18.11
C ARG A 87 25.94 -4.36 19.60
N LEU A 88 24.89 -5.09 19.95
CA LEU A 88 24.40 -5.23 21.32
C LEU A 88 24.75 -6.59 21.96
N GLY A 89 25.41 -7.47 21.21
CA GLY A 89 25.87 -8.79 21.65
C GLY A 89 27.38 -8.86 21.82
#